data_AF-A0A558BVZ1-F1
#
_entry.id   AF-A0A558BVZ1-F1
#
_cell.length_a   1.000
_cell.length_b   1.000
_cell.length_c   1.000
_cell.angle_alpha   90.00
_cell.angle_beta   90.00
_cell.angle_gamma   90.00
#
_symmetry.space_group_name_H-M   'P 1'
#
loop_
_entity.id
_entity.type
_entity.pdbx_description
1 polymer ?
#
loop_
_entity_poly.entity_id
_entity_poly.type
_entity_poly.pdbx_seq_one_letter_code
_entity_poly.pdbx_strand_id
1 'polypeptide(L)'
;MTLATPQPPLPSLTINDQGRVYLHPTLVEQLHLASGQPANLVPPPKGSDYWHLDLRPEAERFITPGNGRNLRIHNVRLPFSLLNPDEPPLMLYLLPGEPAQLGYYPLLPAPAFAQAYTAFLEQAAQAAWQAEQGTTPA
;
A
#
# COMPACT_ATOMS: atom_id res chain seq x y z
N MET A 1 -31.79 8.48 6.83
CA MET A 1 -30.47 9.11 6.57
C MET A 1 -29.42 8.21 7.18
N THR A 2 -28.82 7.32 6.39
CA THR A 2 -27.69 6.51 6.84
C THR A 2 -26.49 7.43 7.00
N LEU A 3 -26.00 7.58 8.23
CA LEU A 3 -24.73 8.21 8.51
C LEU A 3 -23.67 7.38 7.79
N ALA A 4 -23.14 7.89 6.67
CA ALA A 4 -21.90 7.36 6.12
C ALA A 4 -20.83 7.64 7.18
N THR A 5 -20.45 6.61 7.94
CA THR A 5 -19.28 6.68 8.80
C THR A 5 -18.09 7.05 7.91
N PRO A 6 -17.34 8.12 8.20
CA PRO A 6 -16.18 8.48 7.41
C PRO A 6 -15.20 7.31 7.48
N GLN A 7 -15.03 6.61 6.37
CA GLN A 7 -14.05 5.53 6.27
C GLN A 7 -12.67 6.14 6.56
N PRO A 8 -11.91 5.62 7.54
CA PRO A 8 -10.58 6.16 7.83
C PRO A 8 -9.73 6.11 6.55
N PRO A 9 -8.86 7.12 6.33
CA PRO A 9 -8.05 7.16 5.12
C PRO A 9 -7.13 5.94 5.09
N LEU A 10 -7.27 5.12 4.05
CA LEU A 10 -6.50 3.89 3.91
C LEU A 10 -5.02 4.18 3.63
N PRO A 11 -4.08 3.36 4.15
CA PRO A 11 -2.66 3.51 3.89
C PRO A 11 -2.39 3.30 2.41
N SER A 12 -1.83 4.31 1.76
CA SER A 12 -1.71 4.38 0.31
C SER A 12 -0.52 5.21 -0.14
N LEU A 13 -0.20 5.09 -1.42
CA LEU A 13 0.70 5.97 -2.12
C LEU A 13 0.14 6.31 -3.50
N THR A 14 0.62 7.41 -4.08
CA THR A 14 0.18 7.89 -5.39
C THR A 14 1.39 8.06 -6.31
N ILE A 15 1.28 7.56 -7.53
CA ILE A 15 2.22 7.77 -8.61
C ILE A 15 1.61 8.81 -9.56
N ASN A 16 2.33 9.90 -9.84
CA ASN A 16 1.87 10.88 -10.83
C ASN A 16 2.47 10.64 -12.22
N ASP A 17 1.99 11.41 -13.20
CA ASP A 17 2.44 11.49 -14.59
C ASP A 17 3.95 11.79 -14.77
N GLN A 18 4.57 12.42 -13.77
CA GLN A 18 6.01 12.68 -13.71
C GLN A 18 6.82 11.51 -13.12
N GLY A 19 6.16 10.39 -12.81
CA GLY A 19 6.77 9.21 -12.20
C GLY A 19 7.22 9.41 -10.75
N ARG A 20 6.64 10.39 -10.05
CA ARG A 20 6.93 10.66 -8.64
C ARG A 20 5.96 9.88 -7.78
N VAL A 21 6.50 9.21 -6.77
CA VAL A 21 5.74 8.40 -5.80
C VAL A 21 5.59 9.19 -4.51
N TYR A 22 4.38 9.58 -4.16
CA TYR A 22 4.05 10.29 -2.92
C TYR A 22 3.41 9.34 -1.92
N LEU A 23 3.93 9.34 -0.69
CA LEU A 23 3.47 8.46 0.38
C LEU A 23 2.38 9.18 1.19
N HIS A 24 1.21 8.56 1.33
CA HIS A 24 0.13 9.12 2.14
C HIS A 24 0.52 9.09 3.63
N PRO A 25 0.15 10.10 4.45
CA PRO A 25 0.46 10.11 5.88
C PRO A 25 0.09 8.83 6.62
N THR A 26 -1.07 8.24 6.34
CA THR A 26 -1.46 6.95 6.95
C THR A 26 -0.47 5.82 6.64
N LEU A 27 0.10 5.78 5.43
CA LEU A 27 1.12 4.78 5.07
C LEU A 27 2.42 5.04 5.84
N VAL A 28 2.80 6.31 5.95
CA VAL A 28 3.99 6.75 6.69
C VAL A 28 3.87 6.37 8.16
N GLU A 29 2.72 6.61 8.77
CA GLU A 29 2.47 6.27 10.17
C GLU A 29 2.45 4.75 10.37
N GLN A 30 1.71 4.01 9.55
CA GLN A 30 1.56 2.56 9.69
C GLN A 30 2.86 1.79 9.51
N LEU A 31 3.73 2.22 8.58
CA LEU A 31 5.01 1.57 8.32
C LEU A 31 6.20 2.28 8.97
N HIS A 32 5.94 3.28 9.83
CA HIS A 32 6.97 4.09 10.50
C HIS A 32 8.03 4.65 9.54
N LEU A 33 7.58 5.20 8.41
CA LEU A 33 8.44 5.66 7.34
C LEU A 33 9.10 6.99 7.68
N ALA A 34 10.35 7.13 7.26
CA ALA A 34 11.13 8.34 7.49
C ALA A 34 12.01 8.66 6.28
N SER A 35 12.34 9.95 6.13
CA SER A 35 13.32 10.40 5.15
C SER A 35 14.67 9.70 5.36
N GLY A 36 15.34 9.33 4.27
CA GLY A 36 16.63 8.63 4.28
C GLY A 36 16.51 7.10 4.38
N GLN A 37 15.31 6.56 4.62
CA GLN A 37 15.12 5.11 4.61
C GLN A 37 15.20 4.55 3.18
N PRO A 38 15.81 3.36 2.99
CA PRO A 38 15.73 2.62 1.74
C PRO A 38 14.27 2.30 1.38
N ALA A 39 13.89 2.55 0.13
CA ALA A 39 12.54 2.25 -0.36
C ALA A 39 12.51 2.16 -1.88
N ASN A 40 12.12 1.01 -2.42
CA ASN A 40 11.82 0.79 -3.83
C ASN A 40 10.30 0.59 -4.01
N LEU A 41 9.77 1.10 -5.11
CA LEU A 41 8.46 0.68 -5.60
C LEU A 41 8.67 -0.30 -6.76
N VAL A 42 8.22 -1.54 -6.57
CA VAL A 42 8.38 -2.63 -7.53
C VAL A 42 7.07 -2.80 -8.30
N PRO A 43 7.07 -2.67 -9.64
CA PRO A 43 5.90 -2.91 -10.46
C PRO A 43 5.52 -4.40 -10.46
N PRO A 44 4.26 -4.74 -10.72
CA PRO A 44 3.81 -6.11 -10.73
C PRO A 44 4.47 -6.90 -11.86
N PRO A 45 4.72 -8.21 -11.65
CA PRO A 45 5.09 -9.11 -12.74
C PRO A 45 3.91 -9.26 -13.72
N LYS A 46 4.20 -9.73 -14.94
CA LYS A 46 3.18 -9.97 -15.97
C LYS A 46 2.08 -10.91 -15.45
N GLY A 47 0.82 -10.48 -15.54
CA GLY A 47 -0.35 -11.27 -15.12
C GLY A 47 -0.72 -11.12 -13.64
N SER A 48 -0.13 -10.16 -12.93
CA SER A 48 -0.45 -9.83 -11.54
C SER A 48 -0.77 -8.33 -11.43
N ASP A 49 -1.59 -7.97 -10.43
CA ASP A 49 -1.86 -6.58 -10.05
C ASP A 49 -1.04 -6.14 -8.82
N TYR A 50 -0.26 -7.04 -8.22
CA TYR A 50 0.47 -6.81 -6.98
C TYR A 50 1.74 -6.01 -7.19
N TRP A 51 1.65 -4.73 -6.87
CA TRP A 51 2.79 -3.86 -6.63
C TRP A 51 3.42 -4.19 -5.29
N HIS A 52 4.68 -3.82 -5.09
CA HIS A 52 5.31 -3.98 -3.79
C HIS A 52 6.11 -2.74 -3.39
N LEU A 53 5.92 -2.32 -2.14
CA LEU A 53 6.81 -1.37 -1.48
C LEU A 53 7.90 -2.17 -0.75
N ASP A 54 9.12 -2.07 -1.27
CA ASP A 54 10.30 -2.76 -0.75
C ASP A 54 11.12 -1.81 0.11
N LEU A 55 11.07 -2.00 1.42
CA LEU A 55 11.76 -1.23 2.46
C LEU A 55 12.98 -1.96 3.01
N ARG A 56 13.42 -3.05 2.36
CA ARG A 56 14.58 -3.81 2.82
C ARG A 56 15.87 -2.99 2.60
N PRO A 57 16.96 -3.27 3.37
CA PRO A 57 18.21 -2.53 3.27
C PRO A 57 18.84 -2.50 1.86
N GLU A 58 18.53 -3.50 1.02
CA GLU A 58 19.03 -3.63 -0.34
C GLU A 58 18.30 -2.73 -1.35
N ALA A 59 17.24 -2.02 -0.93
CA ALA A 59 16.54 -1.10 -1.81
C ALA A 59 17.48 0.03 -2.29
N GLU A 60 17.53 0.22 -3.61
CA GLU A 60 18.46 1.14 -4.27
C GLU A 60 17.99 2.61 -4.29
N ARG A 61 16.77 2.87 -3.84
CA ARG A 61 16.17 4.19 -3.79
C ARG A 61 15.87 4.54 -2.34
N PHE A 62 15.59 5.81 -2.11
CA PHE A 62 15.42 6.34 -0.76
C PHE A 62 14.19 7.21 -0.67
N ILE A 63 13.55 7.14 0.49
CA ILE A 63 12.51 8.08 0.88
C ILE A 63 13.16 9.45 1.07
N THR A 64 12.57 10.46 0.48
CA THR A 64 13.04 11.84 0.53
C THR A 64 11.90 12.79 0.89
N PRO A 65 12.19 13.98 1.42
CA PRO A 65 11.18 15.00 1.61
C PRO A 65 10.65 15.47 0.25
N GLY A 66 9.33 15.56 0.16
CA GLY A 66 8.62 16.22 -0.92
C GLY A 66 8.27 17.67 -0.59
N ASN A 67 7.55 18.31 -1.50
CA ASN A 67 7.03 19.65 -1.27
C ASN A 67 5.93 19.58 -0.18
N GLY A 68 6.03 20.41 0.85
CA GLY A 68 4.97 20.54 1.86
C GLY A 68 4.83 19.37 2.86
N ARG A 69 5.94 18.69 3.21
CA ARG A 69 6.05 17.60 4.22
C ARG A 69 5.63 16.19 3.77
N ASN A 70 5.16 16.00 2.55
CA ASN A 70 4.86 14.65 2.05
C ASN A 70 6.17 13.90 1.75
N LEU A 71 6.32 12.69 2.30
CA LEU A 71 7.43 11.82 1.94
C LEU A 71 7.23 11.27 0.51
N ARG A 72 8.32 11.12 -0.23
CA ARG A 72 8.29 10.60 -1.61
C ARG A 72 9.49 9.72 -1.91
N ILE A 73 9.34 8.84 -2.89
CA ILE A 73 10.44 8.05 -3.45
C ILE A 73 10.85 8.67 -4.79
N HIS A 74 12.14 8.95 -4.95
CA HIS A 74 12.69 9.47 -6.21
C HIS A 74 13.26 8.37 -7.09
N ASN A 75 13.36 8.66 -8.40
CA ASN A 75 14.00 7.80 -9.41
C ASN A 75 13.41 6.38 -9.47
N VAL A 76 12.12 6.25 -9.18
CA VAL A 76 11.39 5.00 -9.34
C VAL A 76 11.33 4.67 -10.83
N ARG A 77 11.61 3.40 -11.17
CA ARG A 77 11.49 2.91 -12.53
C ARG A 77 10.05 2.47 -12.75
N LEU A 78 9.30 3.25 -13.51
CA LEU A 78 7.90 2.98 -13.79
C LEU A 78 7.71 2.55 -15.25
N PRO A 79 6.75 1.65 -15.52
CA PRO A 79 6.27 1.40 -16.87
C PRO A 79 5.88 2.70 -17.57
N PHE A 80 6.25 2.84 -18.84
CA PHE A 80 5.95 4.05 -19.63
C PHE A 80 4.46 4.37 -19.70
N SER A 81 3.60 3.34 -19.67
CA SER A 81 2.14 3.50 -19.69
C SER A 81 1.59 4.29 -18.50
N LEU A 82 2.32 4.38 -17.37
CA LEU A 82 1.89 5.12 -16.18
C LEU A 82 2.29 6.60 -16.20
N LEU A 83 3.01 7.03 -17.23
CA LEU A 83 3.46 8.42 -17.40
C LEU A 83 2.54 9.22 -18.33
N ASN A 84 1.31 8.73 -18.55
CA ASN A 84 0.32 9.38 -19.41
C ASN A 84 -0.33 10.57 -18.67
N PRO A 85 -0.14 11.83 -19.10
CA PRO A 85 -0.71 12.99 -18.43
C PRO A 85 -2.24 13.08 -18.54
N ASP A 86 -2.84 12.37 -19.50
CA ASP A 86 -4.29 12.32 -19.69
C ASP A 86 -4.97 11.30 -18.77
N GLU A 87 -4.19 10.48 -18.06
CA GLU A 87 -4.69 9.52 -17.08
C GLU A 87 -4.59 10.06 -15.66
N PRO A 88 -5.56 9.72 -14.79
CA PRO A 88 -5.46 10.08 -13.38
C PRO A 88 -4.24 9.41 -12.73
N PRO A 89 -3.64 10.04 -11.70
CA PRO A 89 -2.55 9.43 -10.94
C PRO A 89 -2.92 8.04 -10.43
N LEU A 90 -1.99 7.09 -10.57
CA LEU A 90 -2.19 5.73 -10.07
C LEU A 90 -2.07 5.73 -8.54
N MET A 91 -3.18 5.43 -7.87
CA MET A 91 -3.22 5.22 -6.42
C MET A 91 -3.09 3.74 -6.08
N LEU A 92 -2.18 3.42 -5.17
CA LEU A 92 -1.93 2.07 -4.67
C LEU A 92 -2.18 2.03 -3.16
N TYR A 93 -2.92 1.02 -2.71
CA TYR A 93 -3.29 0.83 -1.32
C TYR A 93 -2.52 -0.35 -0.73
N LEU A 94 -2.07 -0.18 0.52
CA LEU A 94 -1.44 -1.24 1.29
C LEU A 94 -2.46 -2.31 1.65
N LEU A 95 -2.19 -3.54 1.23
CA LEU A 95 -3.01 -4.67 1.65
C LEU A 95 -2.84 -4.88 3.16
N PRO A 96 -3.93 -5.04 3.93
CA PRO A 96 -3.84 -5.32 5.36
C PRO A 96 -3.25 -6.71 5.63
N GLY A 97 -2.67 -6.87 6.81
CA GLY A 97 -2.05 -8.12 7.25
C GLY A 97 -0.53 -8.07 7.28
N GLU A 98 0.07 -9.17 7.73
CA GLU A 98 1.52 -9.33 7.72
C GLU A 98 2.03 -9.61 6.30
N PRO A 99 3.10 -8.94 5.85
CA PRO A 99 3.67 -9.25 4.55
C PRO A 99 4.30 -10.64 4.57
N ALA A 100 4.22 -11.36 3.45
CA ALA A 100 4.87 -12.67 3.29
C ALA A 100 6.39 -12.60 3.49
N GLN A 101 6.99 -11.44 3.24
CA GLN A 101 8.39 -11.16 3.51
C GLN A 101 8.50 -9.81 4.24
N LEU A 102 9.17 -9.79 5.39
CA LEU A 102 9.38 -8.58 6.17
C LEU A 102 10.07 -7.50 5.32
N GLY A 103 9.55 -6.27 5.38
CA GLY A 103 10.05 -5.17 4.56
C GLY A 103 9.53 -5.17 3.12
N TYR A 104 8.75 -6.17 2.68
CA TYR A 104 8.27 -6.28 1.30
C TYR A 104 6.74 -6.31 1.26
N TYR A 105 6.14 -5.13 1.14
CA TYR A 105 4.72 -4.92 1.42
C TYR A 105 3.88 -4.91 0.13
N PRO A 106 2.86 -5.78 0.03
CA PRO A 106 1.98 -5.79 -1.14
C PRO A 106 1.09 -4.56 -1.20
N LEU A 107 1.01 -3.98 -2.39
CA LEU A 107 0.18 -2.84 -2.73
C LEU A 107 -0.73 -3.21 -3.92
N LEU A 108 -1.95 -2.70 -3.94
CA LEU A 108 -2.89 -2.94 -5.04
C LEU A 108 -3.52 -1.63 -5.57
N PRO A 109 -3.79 -1.54 -6.88
CA PRO A 109 -4.60 -0.45 -7.43
C PRO A 109 -6.04 -0.52 -6.90
N ALA A 110 -6.74 0.62 -6.87
CA ALA A 110 -8.08 0.72 -6.27
C ALA A 110 -9.07 -0.41 -6.66
N PRO A 111 -9.20 -0.82 -7.95
CA PRO A 111 -10.15 -1.86 -8.34
C PRO A 111 -9.80 -3.23 -7.76
N ALA A 112 -8.51 -3.60 -7.77
CA ALA A 112 -8.04 -4.87 -7.24
C ALA A 112 -8.02 -4.87 -5.69
N PHE A 113 -7.71 -3.71 -5.09
CA PHE A 113 -7.70 -3.55 -3.65
C PHE A 113 -9.08 -3.78 -3.03
N ALA A 114 -10.14 -3.23 -3.62
CA ALA A 114 -11.50 -3.39 -3.09
C ALA A 114 -11.89 -4.86 -2.93
N GLN A 115 -11.59 -5.68 -3.94
CA GLN A 115 -11.87 -7.12 -3.93
C GLN A 115 -11.05 -7.85 -2.86
N ALA A 116 -9.73 -7.59 -2.81
CA ALA A 116 -8.83 -8.22 -1.86
C ALA A 116 -9.15 -7.81 -0.41
N TYR A 117 -9.51 -6.56 -0.18
CA TYR A 117 -9.88 -6.03 1.13
C TYR A 117 -11.18 -6.66 1.66
N THR A 118 -12.20 -6.80 0.82
CA THR A 118 -13.44 -7.51 1.19
C THR A 118 -13.15 -8.95 1.60
N ALA A 119 -12.38 -9.69 0.80
CA ALA A 119 -12.01 -11.07 1.12
C ALA A 119 -11.22 -11.17 2.44
N PHE A 120 -10.32 -10.21 2.71
CA PHE A 120 -9.60 -10.15 3.98
C PHE A 120 -10.54 -9.97 5.18
N LEU A 121 -11.50 -9.05 5.09
CA LEU A 121 -12.46 -8.82 6.17
C LEU A 121 -13.33 -10.04 6.45
N GLU A 122 -13.78 -10.75 5.41
CA GLU A 122 -14.55 -11.98 5.54
C GLU A 122 -13.76 -13.08 6.24
N GLN A 123 -12.50 -13.27 5.86
CA GLN A 123 -11.61 -14.25 6.51
C GLN A 123 -11.35 -13.89 7.97
N ALA A 124 -11.10 -12.61 8.28
CA ALA A 124 -10.89 -12.15 9.64
C ALA A 124 -12.14 -12.36 10.52
N ALA A 125 -13.34 -12.08 9.98
CA ALA A 125 -14.61 -12.34 10.67
C ALA A 125 -14.80 -13.83 10.95
N GLN A 126 -14.51 -14.69 9.97
CA GLN A 126 -14.60 -16.15 10.14
C GLN A 126 -13.62 -16.65 11.20
N ALA A 127 -12.37 -16.17 11.18
CA ALA A 127 -11.35 -16.55 12.17
C ALA A 127 -11.73 -16.11 13.59
N ALA A 128 -12.25 -14.89 13.74
CA ALA A 128 -12.74 -14.38 15.02
C ALA A 128 -13.88 -15.25 15.57
N TRP A 129 -14.86 -15.59 14.74
CA TRP A 129 -15.96 -16.48 15.13
C TRP A 129 -15.46 -17.85 15.59
N GLN A 130 -14.50 -18.45 14.88
CA GLN A 130 -13.91 -19.74 15.27
C GLN A 130 -13.16 -19.66 16.61
N ALA A 131 -12.43 -18.59 16.86
CA ALA A 131 -11.73 -18.38 18.13
C ALA A 131 -12.70 -18.29 19.32
N GLU A 132 -13.85 -17.63 19.14
CA GLU A 132 -14.91 -17.58 20.14
C GLU A 132 -15.53 -18.96 20.42
N GLN A 133 -15.68 -19.82 19.41
CA GLN A 133 -16.22 -21.17 19.57
C GLN A 133 -15.20 -22.18 20.15
N GLY A 134 -13.91 -21.96 19.91
CA GLY A 134 -12.82 -22.86 20.33
C GLY A 134 -12.33 -22.69 21.76
N THR A 135 -12.79 -21.68 22.50
CA THR A 135 -12.36 -21.41 23.88
C THR A 135 -13.25 -22.16 24.87
N THR A 136 -13.11 -23.49 24.94
CA THR A 136 -13.66 -24.27 26.06
C THR A 136 -12.57 -24.39 27.14
N PRO A 137 -12.72 -23.76 28.33
CA PRO A 137 -11.82 -24.04 29.44
C PRO A 137 -12.10 -25.47 29.94
N ALA A 138 -11.05 -26.28 30.04
CA ALA A 138 -11.05 -27.51 30.83
C ALA A 138 -10.71 -27.20 32.30
#